data_AF-A0A5E4KDJ4-F1
#
_entry.id   AF-A0A5E4KDJ4-F1
#
_cell.length_a   1.000
_cell.length_b   1.000
_cell.length_c   1.000
_cell.angle_alpha   90.00
_cell.angle_beta   90.00
_cell.angle_gamma   90.00
#
_symmetry.space_group_name_H-M   'P 1'
#
loop_
_entity.id
_entity.type
_entity.pdbx_description
1 polymer ?
#
loop_
_entity_poly.entity_id
_entity_poly.type
_entity_poly.pdbx_seq_one_letter_code
_entity_poly.pdbx_strand_id
1 'polypeptide(L)'
;MSVTVKDKKEEKKEAEAVAKILTPDERKRLLIEGIKKTAVPAFIGAAFALLFVQAADKIAGKPWYLVFLLVILVSYYIQRLLYPMIDVRIKEFQAKDWLYVEFLTIIYMLVFWTLLLN
;
A
#
# COMPACT_ATOMS: atom_id res chain seq x y z
N MET A 1 30.00 17.82 21.51
CA MET A 1 29.48 18.59 20.35
C MET A 1 29.82 17.93 19.01
N SER A 2 29.88 16.59 18.94
CA SER A 2 30.32 15.81 17.77
C SER A 2 29.22 14.95 17.13
N VAL A 3 28.03 14.89 17.75
CA VAL A 3 26.89 14.09 17.26
C VAL A 3 26.23 14.79 16.06
N THR A 4 26.06 16.11 16.11
CA THR A 4 25.35 16.91 15.09
C THR A 4 26.04 16.97 13.72
N VAL A 5 27.35 16.72 13.64
CA VAL A 5 28.11 16.79 12.39
C VAL A 5 28.00 15.48 11.61
N LYS A 6 27.81 14.35 12.31
CA LYS A 6 27.71 13.02 11.69
C LYS A 6 26.34 12.82 11.05
N ASP A 7 25.27 13.18 11.76
CA ASP A 7 23.89 13.11 11.25
C ASP A 7 23.68 14.02 10.03
N LYS A 8 24.19 15.27 10.06
CA LYS A 8 24.15 16.17 8.89
C LYS A 8 24.92 15.65 7.69
N LYS A 9 25.97 14.85 7.89
CA LYS A 9 26.80 14.31 6.80
C LYS A 9 26.18 13.06 6.19
N GLU A 10 25.39 12.33 6.96
CA GLU A 10 24.58 11.20 6.48
C GLU A 10 23.30 11.70 5.77
N GLU A 11 22.57 12.67 6.31
CA GLU A 11 21.45 13.34 5.61
C GLU A 11 21.89 13.99 4.30
N LYS A 12 23.06 14.65 4.29
CA LYS A 12 23.57 15.30 3.08
C LYS A 12 24.06 14.28 2.05
N LYS A 13 24.56 13.11 2.47
CA LYS A 13 24.90 12.00 1.57
C LYS A 13 23.66 11.28 1.04
N GLU A 14 22.61 11.12 1.83
CA GLU A 14 21.32 10.60 1.36
C GLU A 14 20.63 11.60 0.43
N ALA A 15 20.65 12.89 0.74
CA ALA A 15 20.13 13.95 -0.13
C ALA A 15 20.96 14.10 -1.42
N GLU A 16 22.30 14.00 -1.36
CA GLU A 16 23.18 13.99 -2.54
C GLU A 16 23.03 12.68 -3.36
N ALA A 17 22.73 11.55 -2.72
CA ALA A 17 22.41 10.30 -3.42
C ALA A 17 20.98 10.28 -4.00
N VAL A 18 20.04 11.03 -3.42
CA VAL A 18 18.70 11.30 -3.99
C VAL A 18 18.78 12.32 -5.14
N ALA A 19 19.80 13.18 -5.13
CA ALA A 19 20.22 13.99 -6.27
C ALA A 19 21.13 13.23 -7.25
N LYS A 20 21.25 11.90 -7.12
CA LYS A 20 21.69 11.04 -8.23
C LYS A 20 20.63 11.24 -9.31
N ILE A 21 21.01 11.98 -10.35
CA ILE A 21 20.18 12.50 -11.43
C ILE A 21 19.24 11.39 -11.93
N LEU A 22 18.03 11.32 -11.37
CA LEU A 22 16.97 10.48 -11.87
C LEU A 22 16.65 11.05 -13.25
N THR A 23 16.81 10.21 -14.26
CA THR A 23 16.42 10.60 -15.61
C THR A 23 14.93 10.99 -15.61
N PRO A 24 14.49 11.89 -16.50
CA PRO A 24 13.08 12.26 -16.61
C PRO A 24 12.15 11.04 -16.71
N ASP A 25 12.63 9.96 -17.34
CA ASP A 25 11.87 8.73 -17.53
C ASP A 25 11.77 7.88 -16.26
N GLU A 26 12.84 7.78 -15.46
CA GLU A 26 12.77 7.12 -14.15
C GLU A 26 11.85 7.87 -13.18
N ARG A 27 11.86 9.21 -13.22
CA ARG A 27 10.96 10.02 -12.39
C ARG A 27 9.50 9.80 -12.76
N LYS A 28 9.17 9.83 -14.06
CA LYS A 28 7.81 9.54 -14.57
C LYS A 28 7.37 8.14 -14.14
N ARG A 29 8.26 7.17 -14.25
CA ARG A 29 7.98 5.80 -13.86
C ARG A 29 7.67 5.67 -12.37
N LEU A 30 8.47 6.26 -11.49
CA LEU A 30 8.22 6.22 -10.04
C LEU A 30 6.86 6.84 -9.68
N LEU A 31 6.46 7.92 -10.36
CA LEU A 31 5.13 8.50 -10.19
C LEU A 31 4.02 7.54 -10.63
N ILE A 32 4.18 6.89 -11.78
CA ILE A 32 3.22 5.90 -12.29
C ILE A 32 3.12 4.70 -11.34
N GLU A 33 4.26 4.18 -10.86
CA GLU A 33 4.28 3.10 -9.86
C GLU A 33 3.59 3.54 -8.56
N GLY A 34 3.83 4.77 -8.09
CA GLY A 34 3.13 5.34 -6.94
C GLY A 34 1.61 5.36 -7.12
N ILE A 35 1.13 5.81 -8.28
CA ILE A 35 -0.31 5.80 -8.59
C ILE A 35 -0.86 4.38 -8.57
N LYS A 36 -0.16 3.42 -9.19
CA LYS A 36 -0.57 2.00 -9.20
C LYS A 36 -0.61 1.39 -7.79
N LYS A 37 0.37 1.74 -6.93
CA LYS A 37 0.43 1.32 -5.52
C LYS A 37 -0.72 1.86 -4.68
N THR A 38 -1.38 2.94 -5.10
CA THR A 38 -2.57 3.49 -4.43
C THR A 38 -3.87 2.98 -5.05
N ALA A 39 -3.93 2.91 -6.38
CA ALA A 39 -5.13 2.52 -7.11
C ALA A 39 -5.50 1.05 -6.88
N VAL A 40 -4.52 0.13 -6.91
CA VAL A 40 -4.78 -1.31 -6.71
C VAL A 40 -5.40 -1.60 -5.34
N PRO A 41 -4.84 -1.12 -4.21
CA PRO A 41 -5.47 -1.21 -2.90
C PRO A 41 -6.89 -0.63 -2.86
N ALA A 42 -7.14 0.49 -3.55
CA ALA A 42 -8.47 1.11 -3.57
C ALA A 42 -9.52 0.20 -4.21
N PHE A 43 -9.22 -0.39 -5.37
CA PHE A 43 -10.14 -1.34 -6.03
C PHE A 43 -10.34 -2.62 -5.20
N ILE A 44 -9.27 -3.16 -4.61
CA ILE A 44 -9.37 -4.36 -3.76
C ILE A 44 -10.19 -4.05 -2.51
N GLY A 45 -9.94 -2.91 -1.85
CA GLY A 45 -10.70 -2.47 -0.67
C GLY A 45 -12.18 -2.27 -0.97
N ALA A 46 -12.52 -1.64 -2.10
CA ALA A 46 -13.90 -1.50 -2.55
C ALA A 46 -14.58 -2.86 -2.79
N ALA A 47 -13.87 -3.81 -3.41
CA ALA A 47 -14.40 -5.16 -3.63
C ALA A 47 -14.68 -5.88 -2.30
N PHE A 48 -13.77 -5.82 -1.33
CA PHE A 48 -14.01 -6.38 0.00
C PHE A 48 -15.19 -5.71 0.70
N ALA A 49 -15.30 -4.38 0.63
CA ALA A 49 -16.42 -3.65 1.21
C ALA A 49 -17.76 -4.13 0.65
N LEU A 50 -17.87 -4.27 -0.68
CA LEU A 50 -19.08 -4.80 -1.33
C LEU A 50 -19.39 -6.24 -0.91
N LEU A 51 -18.38 -7.09 -0.77
CA LEU A 51 -18.55 -8.46 -0.29
C LEU A 51 -19.01 -8.51 1.17
N PHE A 52 -18.50 -7.62 2.02
CA PHE A 52 -18.84 -7.58 3.44
C PHE A 52 -20.22 -6.99 3.73
N VAL A 53 -20.71 -6.07 2.90
CA VAL A 53 -22.13 -5.66 2.96
C VAL A 53 -23.05 -6.84 2.62
N GLN A 54 -22.74 -7.60 1.57
CA GLN A 54 -23.52 -8.78 1.19
C GLN A 54 -23.42 -9.94 2.20
N ALA A 55 -22.32 -10.01 2.95
CA ALA A 55 -22.07 -11.03 3.96
C ALA A 55 -22.25 -10.51 5.40
N ALA A 56 -22.93 -9.38 5.60
CA ALA A 56 -23.03 -8.71 6.90
C ALA A 56 -23.51 -9.64 8.01
N ASP A 57 -24.54 -10.47 7.75
CA ASP A 57 -25.07 -11.43 8.71
C ASP A 57 -24.06 -12.50 9.14
N LYS A 58 -23.12 -12.87 8.26
CA LYS A 58 -22.08 -13.87 8.53
C LYS A 58 -20.92 -13.29 9.33
N ILE A 59 -20.69 -11.97 9.19
CA ILE A 59 -19.62 -11.23 9.85
C ILE A 59 -20.10 -10.71 11.22
N ALA A 60 -21.40 -10.50 11.39
CA ALA A 60 -22.01 -10.06 12.64
C ALA A 60 -21.57 -10.94 13.83
N GLY A 61 -21.10 -10.28 14.89
CA GLY A 61 -20.61 -10.96 16.10
C GLY A 61 -19.23 -11.62 15.97
N LYS A 62 -18.56 -11.56 14.81
CA LYS A 62 -17.16 -11.98 14.67
C LYS A 62 -16.20 -10.88 15.13
N PRO A 63 -15.08 -11.22 15.79
CA PRO A 63 -14.05 -10.25 16.10
C PRO A 63 -13.47 -9.60 14.83
N TRP A 64 -13.39 -8.27 14.81
CA TRP A 64 -12.89 -7.50 13.66
C TRP A 64 -11.44 -7.79 13.29
N TYR A 65 -10.60 -8.22 14.25
CA TYR A 65 -9.22 -8.61 13.93
C TYR A 65 -9.16 -9.81 12.98
N LEU A 66 -10.15 -10.72 13.01
CA LEU A 66 -10.23 -11.85 12.06
C LEU A 66 -10.58 -11.37 10.65
N VAL A 67 -11.47 -10.37 10.57
CA VAL A 67 -11.86 -9.74 9.30
C VAL A 67 -10.63 -9.07 8.67
N PHE A 68 -9.90 -8.26 9.44
CA PHE A 68 -8.68 -7.61 8.95
C PHE A 68 -7.60 -8.61 8.57
N LEU A 69 -7.40 -9.67 9.36
CA LEU A 69 -6.42 -10.71 9.03
C LEU A 69 -6.77 -11.43 7.73
N LEU A 70 -8.06 -11.75 7.51
CA LEU A 70 -8.53 -12.33 6.25
C LEU A 70 -8.28 -11.40 5.06
N VAL A 71 -8.62 -10.12 5.21
CA VAL A 71 -8.41 -9.12 4.15
C VAL A 71 -6.94 -9.05 3.81
N ILE A 72 -6.06 -8.79 4.79
CA ILE A 72 -4.61 -8.69 4.60
C ILE A 72 -4.04 -9.94 3.93
N LEU A 73 -4.44 -11.14 4.37
CA LEU A 73 -3.92 -12.38 3.79
C LEU A 73 -4.32 -12.52 2.32
N VAL A 74 -5.59 -12.28 2.00
CA VAL A 74 -6.11 -12.44 0.64
C VAL A 74 -5.61 -11.31 -0.27
N SER A 75 -5.65 -10.06 0.18
CA SER A 75 -5.14 -8.91 -0.58
C SER A 75 -3.65 -9.06 -0.87
N TYR A 76 -2.85 -9.55 0.08
CA TYR A 76 -1.42 -9.79 -0.14
C TYR A 76 -1.18 -10.70 -1.34
N TYR A 77 -1.88 -11.84 -1.43
CA TYR A 77 -1.72 -12.75 -2.57
C TYR A 77 -2.26 -12.16 -3.88
N ILE A 78 -3.39 -11.46 -3.84
CA ILE A 78 -3.95 -10.78 -5.03
C ILE A 78 -2.96 -9.73 -5.54
N GLN A 79 -2.46 -8.86 -4.66
CA GLN A 79 -1.53 -7.80 -4.99
C GLN A 79 -0.19 -8.34 -5.48
N ARG A 80 0.33 -9.39 -4.82
CA ARG A 80 1.55 -10.06 -5.25
C ARG A 80 1.47 -10.65 -6.65
N LEU A 81 0.29 -11.11 -7.06
CA LEU A 81 0.04 -11.60 -8.41
C LEU A 81 -0.23 -10.45 -9.41
N LEU A 82 -1.01 -9.45 -9.00
CA LEU A 82 -1.49 -8.38 -9.88
C LEU A 82 -0.42 -7.33 -10.18
N TYR A 83 0.42 -6.96 -9.20
CA TYR A 83 1.43 -5.92 -9.38
C TYR A 83 2.41 -6.19 -10.54
N PRO A 84 3.01 -7.39 -10.68
CA PRO A 84 3.83 -7.71 -11.85
C PRO A 84 3.10 -7.60 -13.18
N MET A 85 1.80 -7.92 -13.22
CA MET A 85 1.00 -7.86 -14.45
C MET A 85 0.76 -6.43 -14.93
N ILE A 86 0.85 -5.45 -14.03
CA ILE A 86 0.70 -4.02 -14.35
C ILE A 86 2.03 -3.28 -14.28
N ASP A 87 3.15 -3.94 -14.55
CA ASP A 87 4.52 -3.37 -14.58
C ASP A 87 4.98 -2.71 -13.26
N VAL A 88 4.46 -3.15 -12.11
CA VAL A 88 4.99 -2.75 -10.80
C VAL A 88 6.10 -3.70 -10.39
N ARG A 89 7.29 -3.16 -10.13
CA ARG A 89 8.46 -3.95 -9.72
C ARG A 89 8.38 -4.40 -8.27
N ILE A 90 7.69 -5.51 -8.03
CA ILE A 90 7.63 -6.12 -6.70
C ILE A 90 9.00 -6.59 -6.16
N LYS A 91 9.99 -6.81 -7.04
CA LYS A 91 11.36 -7.17 -6.63
C LYS A 91 12.06 -6.05 -5.85
N GLU A 92 11.63 -4.81 -6.04
CA GLU A 92 12.17 -3.64 -5.37
C GLU A 92 11.35 -3.28 -4.12
N PHE A 93 10.25 -3.99 -3.84
CA PHE A 93 9.45 -3.71 -2.65
C PHE A 93 10.23 -4.11 -1.40
N GLN A 94 10.39 -3.13 -0.51
CA GLN A 94 10.83 -3.39 0.85
C GLN A 94 9.62 -3.80 1.70
N ALA A 95 9.86 -4.35 2.90
CA ALA A 95 8.77 -4.70 3.82
C ALA A 95 7.82 -3.52 4.12
N LYS A 96 8.36 -2.29 4.17
CA LYS A 96 7.57 -1.06 4.35
C LYS A 96 6.60 -0.78 3.19
N ASP A 97 6.97 -1.13 1.95
CA ASP A 97 6.10 -0.95 0.78
C ASP A 97 4.91 -1.90 0.85
N TRP A 98 5.15 -3.15 1.26
CA TRP A 98 4.09 -4.13 1.50
C TRP A 98 3.15 -3.67 2.60
N LEU A 99 3.69 -3.22 3.74
CA LEU A 99 2.87 -2.66 4.82
C LEU A 99 2.05 -1.46 4.36
N TYR A 100 2.62 -0.59 3.52
CA TYR A 100 1.93 0.58 2.96
C TYR A 100 0.70 0.18 2.13
N VAL A 101 0.85 -0.76 1.18
CA VAL A 101 -0.26 -1.16 0.30
C VAL A 101 -1.35 -1.95 1.03
N GLU A 102 -0.98 -2.76 2.03
CA GLU A 102 -1.94 -3.46 2.90
C GLU A 102 -2.70 -2.49 3.80
N PHE A 103 -2.00 -1.52 4.38
CA PHE A 103 -2.62 -0.47 5.18
C PHE A 103 -3.62 0.36 4.37
N LEU A 104 -3.26 0.74 3.15
CA LEU A 104 -4.19 1.41 2.24
C LEU A 104 -5.41 0.54 1.92
N THR A 105 -5.23 -0.76 1.70
CA THR A 105 -6.33 -1.67 1.39
C THR A 105 -7.36 -1.69 2.52
N ILE A 106 -6.90 -1.76 3.77
CA ILE A 106 -7.77 -1.74 4.95
C ILE A 106 -8.49 -0.40 5.08
N ILE A 107 -7.78 0.73 4.91
CA ILE A 107 -8.41 2.06 4.94
C ILE A 107 -9.50 2.17 3.88
N TYR A 108 -9.20 1.84 2.63
CA TYR A 108 -10.17 1.93 1.55
C TYR A 108 -11.36 1.01 1.79
N MET A 109 -11.13 -0.22 2.24
CA MET A 109 -12.20 -1.13 2.62
C MET A 109 -13.12 -0.51 3.68
N LEU A 110 -12.56 0.06 4.76
CA LEU A 110 -13.35 0.70 5.81
C LEU A 110 -14.14 1.89 5.27
N VAL A 111 -13.50 2.77 4.50
CA VAL A 111 -14.17 3.93 3.89
C VAL A 111 -15.33 3.49 3.00
N PHE A 112 -15.10 2.59 2.03
CA PHE A 112 -16.16 2.10 1.16
C PHE A 112 -17.26 1.36 1.93
N TRP A 113 -16.90 0.55 2.93
CA TRP A 113 -17.88 -0.17 3.74
C TRP A 113 -18.78 0.81 4.50
N THR A 114 -18.21 1.86 5.11
CA THR A 114 -19.01 2.89 5.78
C THR A 114 -19.90 3.67 4.82
N LEU A 115 -19.42 3.98 3.61
CA LEU A 115 -20.23 4.66 2.59
C LEU A 115 -21.39 3.81 2.09
N LEU A 116 -21.20 2.49 1.98
CA LEU A 116 -22.24 1.55 1.51
C LEU A 116 -23.29 1.23 2.57
N LEU A 117 -23.02 1.51 3.85
CA LEU A 117 -23.97 1.31 4.96
C LEU A 117 -24.89 2.50 5.22
N ASN A 118 -24.65 3.64 4.56
CA ASN A 118 -25.43 4.87 4.71
C ASN A 118 -26.34 5.11 3.50
#